data_AF-A0A1A6DW64-F1
#
_entry.id   AF-A0A1A6DW64-F1
#
_cell.length_a   1.000
_cell.length_b   1.000
_cell.length_c   1.000
_cell.angle_alpha   90.00
_cell.angle_beta   90.00
_cell.angle_gamma   90.00
#
_symmetry.space_group_name_H-M   'P 1'
#
loop_
_entity.id
_entity.type
_entity.pdbx_description
1 polymer ?
#
loop_
_entity_poly.entity_id
_entity_poly.type
_entity_poly.pdbx_seq_one_letter_code
_entity_poly.pdbx_strand_id
1 'polypeptide(L)'
;MLDEIQRCPALLSWLQGLVDERRRMGDFVLTGSRQFELAHGLTQTLAGRVGRLELLLPLSAGELRQAGRLPASLEELLWRGGYPPLYDRPVEPTDWLPAYVATYVERDVRQWLEVRDLTLFQRFVRMCAARTGQPLNLTALAADCGVSATTARQ
;
A
#
# COMPACT_ATOMS: atom_id res chain seq x y z
N MET A 1 -20.62 1.03 10.47
CA MET A 1 -19.45 0.87 9.58
C MET A 1 -19.64 1.84 8.43
N LEU A 2 -18.67 2.71 8.19
CA LEU A 2 -18.68 3.71 7.12
C LEU A 2 -17.55 3.37 6.15
N ASP A 3 -17.90 3.19 4.88
CA ASP A 3 -16.95 2.80 3.83
C ASP A 3 -16.58 3.97 2.93
N GLU A 4 -15.35 3.93 2.40
CA GLU A 4 -14.78 4.95 1.52
C GLU A 4 -14.90 6.37 2.09
N ILE A 5 -14.57 6.55 3.38
CA ILE A 5 -14.74 7.81 4.11
C ILE A 5 -14.02 9.01 3.44
N GLN A 6 -12.98 8.75 2.63
CA GLN A 6 -12.32 9.75 1.78
C GLN A 6 -13.26 10.47 0.80
N ARG A 7 -14.37 9.85 0.40
CA ARG A 7 -15.36 10.48 -0.50
C ARG A 7 -16.12 11.62 0.17
N CYS A 8 -16.17 11.65 1.49
CA CYS A 8 -16.87 12.67 2.26
C CYS A 8 -16.06 13.08 3.50
N PRO A 9 -14.99 13.88 3.33
CA PRO A 9 -14.13 14.28 4.45
C PRO A 9 -14.87 15.16 5.47
N ALA A 10 -15.92 15.89 5.07
CA ALA A 10 -16.75 16.67 5.98
C ALA A 10 -17.43 15.83 7.08
N LEU A 11 -17.66 14.54 6.81
CA LEU A 11 -18.28 13.62 7.75
C LEU A 11 -17.38 13.33 8.96
N LEU A 12 -16.06 13.46 8.82
CA LEU A 12 -15.09 13.24 9.89
C LEU A 12 -15.25 14.24 11.04
N SER A 13 -15.46 15.52 10.73
CA SER A 13 -15.67 16.57 11.74
C SER A 13 -16.98 16.36 12.50
N TRP A 14 -18.03 15.87 11.83
CA TRP A 14 -19.30 15.55 12.47
C TRP A 14 -19.17 14.33 13.40
N LEU A 15 -18.48 13.28 12.94
CA LEU A 15 -18.21 12.10 13.76
C LEU A 15 -17.38 12.41 15.00
N GLN A 16 -16.42 13.35 14.91
CA GLN A 16 -15.64 13.81 16.06
C GLN A 16 -16.54 14.39 17.16
N GLY A 17 -17.46 15.29 16.83
CA GLY A 17 -18.40 15.85 17.80
C GLY A 17 -19.22 14.76 18.50
N LEU A 18 -19.65 13.76 17.73
CA LEU A 18 -20.44 12.63 18.23
C LEU A 18 -19.66 11.68 19.14
N VAL A 19 -18.40 11.40 18.81
CA VAL A 19 -17.50 10.58 19.63
C VAL A 19 -17.10 11.31 20.91
N ASP A 20 -16.92 12.62 20.84
CA ASP A 20 -16.60 13.46 22.01
C ASP A 20 -17.75 13.56 23.00
N GLU A 21 -18.98 13.64 22.48
CA GLU A 21 -20.20 13.67 23.29
C GLU A 21 -20.51 12.31 23.93
N ARG A 22 -20.32 11.21 23.19
CA ARG A 22 -20.65 9.85 23.67
C ARG A 22 -19.52 9.15 24.42
N ARG A 23 -18.27 9.57 24.24
CA ARG A 23 -17.03 9.03 24.86
C ARG A 23 -16.91 7.50 24.83
N ARG A 24 -17.49 6.85 23.80
CA ARG A 24 -17.42 5.40 23.61
C ARG A 24 -16.40 5.06 22.53
N MET A 25 -15.37 4.29 22.91
CA MET A 25 -14.40 3.75 21.97
C MET A 25 -15.04 2.62 21.15
N GLY A 26 -14.86 2.62 19.82
CA GLY A 26 -15.38 1.58 18.93
C GLY A 26 -16.80 1.79 18.39
N ASP A 27 -17.42 2.95 18.62
CA ASP A 27 -18.77 3.25 18.11
C ASP A 27 -18.82 3.34 16.57
N PHE A 28 -17.70 3.68 15.93
CA PHE A 28 -17.60 3.81 14.48
C PHE A 28 -16.38 3.06 13.93
N VAL A 29 -16.63 2.22 12.93
CA VAL A 29 -15.59 1.60 12.09
C VAL A 29 -15.58 2.36 10.77
N LEU A 30 -14.42 2.93 10.43
CA LEU A 30 -14.19 3.66 9.19
C LEU A 30 -13.28 2.82 8.30
N THR A 31 -13.65 2.65 7.03
CA THR A 31 -12.81 2.02 6.01
C THR A 31 -12.54 3.02 4.90
N GLY A 32 -11.37 2.89 4.28
CA GLY A 32 -10.95 3.73 3.18
C GLY A 32 -9.79 3.11 2.42
N SER A 33 -9.97 2.90 1.13
CA SER A 33 -8.91 2.40 0.24
C SER A 33 -7.81 3.42 -0.07
N ARG A 34 -8.02 4.71 0.22
CA ARG A 34 -7.05 5.79 -0.04
C ARG A 34 -6.47 6.37 1.25
N GLN A 35 -5.43 5.74 1.76
CA GLN A 35 -4.69 6.19 2.95
C GLN A 35 -4.17 7.64 2.83
N PHE A 36 -3.78 8.06 1.61
CA PHE A 36 -3.07 9.32 1.40
C PHE A 36 -3.99 10.55 1.31
N GLU A 37 -5.19 10.43 0.73
CA GLU A 37 -6.19 11.51 0.74
C GLU A 37 -6.70 11.77 2.17
N LEU A 38 -6.83 10.70 2.97
CA LEU A 38 -7.16 10.83 4.39
C LEU A 38 -6.05 11.52 5.18
N ALA A 39 -4.77 11.24 4.89
CA ALA A 39 -3.65 11.87 5.57
C ALA A 39 -3.56 13.39 5.31
N HIS A 40 -3.93 13.87 4.11
CA HIS A 40 -3.87 15.30 3.75
C HIS A 40 -5.17 16.07 4.09
N GLY A 41 -6.33 15.39 4.10
CA GLY A 41 -7.62 15.98 4.46
C GLY A 41 -7.91 16.02 5.97
N LEU A 42 -7.10 15.33 6.79
CA LEU A 42 -7.18 15.39 8.25
C LEU A 42 -6.48 16.66 8.76
N THR A 43 -7.15 17.79 8.65
CA THR A 43 -6.69 19.10 9.15
C THR A 43 -6.54 19.14 10.68
N GLN A 44 -6.99 18.10 11.40
CA GLN A 44 -6.73 17.93 12.83
C GLN A 44 -6.44 16.47 13.15
N THR A 45 -5.39 16.25 13.93
CA THR A 45 -4.95 14.94 14.41
C THR A 45 -6.04 14.32 15.29
N LEU A 46 -6.71 13.29 14.78
CA LEU A 46 -7.50 12.31 15.56
C LEU A 46 -6.64 11.45 16.50
N ALA A 47 -5.46 11.94 16.88
CA ALA A 47 -4.49 11.24 17.69
C ALA A 47 -5.07 10.97 19.08
N GLY A 48 -5.11 9.70 19.47
CA GLY A 48 -5.59 9.25 20.78
C GLY A 48 -7.07 8.90 20.88
N ARG A 49 -7.89 9.09 19.83
CA ARG A 49 -9.33 8.71 19.82
C ARG A 49 -9.71 7.71 18.72
N VAL A 50 -8.75 7.31 17.89
CA VAL A 50 -8.94 6.37 16.78
C VAL A 50 -7.86 5.32 16.82
N GLY A 51 -8.25 4.05 16.69
CA GLY A 51 -7.33 2.96 16.35
C GLY A 51 -7.15 2.91 14.85
N ARG A 52 -5.95 3.21 14.35
CA ARG A 52 -5.63 3.13 12.92
C ARG A 52 -5.16 1.72 12.61
N LEU A 53 -5.92 1.00 11.79
CA LEU A 53 -5.50 -0.28 11.23
C LEU A 53 -5.14 -0.06 9.76
N GLU A 54 -3.86 -0.21 9.44
CA GLU A 54 -3.35 -0.08 8.08
C GLU A 54 -3.37 -1.46 7.40
N LEU A 55 -4.42 -1.71 6.63
CA LEU A 55 -4.60 -2.97 5.88
C LEU A 55 -4.03 -2.86 4.45
N LEU A 56 -2.85 -2.27 4.32
CA LEU A 56 -2.17 -2.10 3.03
C LEU A 56 -1.21 -3.24 2.71
N LEU A 57 -0.89 -4.08 3.69
CA LEU A 57 0.05 -5.15 3.49
C LEU A 57 -0.62 -6.36 2.81
N PRO A 58 0.09 -7.02 1.88
CA PRO A 58 -0.34 -8.31 1.38
C PRO A 58 -0.48 -9.31 2.54
N LEU A 59 -1.35 -10.32 2.34
CA LEU A 59 -1.58 -11.38 3.31
C LEU A 59 -0.25 -12.00 3.73
N SER A 60 -0.05 -12.08 5.03
CA SER A 60 1.08 -12.79 5.61
C SER A 60 0.98 -14.28 5.32
N ALA A 61 2.12 -14.98 5.31
CA ALA A 61 2.14 -16.43 5.24
C ALA A 61 1.33 -17.09 6.38
N GLY A 62 1.24 -16.43 7.54
CA GLY A 62 0.42 -16.88 8.67
C GLY A 62 -1.07 -16.86 8.36
N GLU A 63 -1.58 -15.78 7.77
CA GLU A 63 -2.97 -15.63 7.36
C GLU A 63 -3.33 -16.60 6.23
N LEU A 64 -2.45 -16.76 5.23
CA LEU A 64 -2.63 -17.74 4.16
C LEU A 64 -2.65 -19.18 4.69
N ARG A 65 -1.81 -19.48 5.69
CA ARG A 65 -1.80 -20.80 6.35
C ARG A 65 -3.09 -21.06 7.11
N GLN A 66 -3.60 -20.08 7.84
CA GLN A 66 -4.89 -20.20 8.54
C GLN A 66 -6.07 -20.38 7.57
N ALA A 67 -6.03 -19.70 6.42
CA ALA A 67 -7.05 -19.82 5.39
C ALA A 67 -6.93 -21.12 4.56
N GLY A 68 -5.91 -21.96 4.79
CA GLY A 68 -5.64 -23.15 3.97
C GLY A 68 -5.27 -22.83 2.52
N ARG A 69 -4.78 -21.61 2.25
CA ARG A 69 -4.42 -21.10 0.93
C ARG A 69 -2.91 -20.89 0.77
N LEU A 70 -2.11 -21.33 1.74
CA LEU A 70 -0.66 -21.23 1.64
C LEU A 70 -0.14 -22.13 0.50
N PRO A 71 0.64 -21.57 -0.45
CA PRO A 71 1.32 -22.35 -1.48
C PRO A 71 2.21 -23.44 -0.90
N ALA A 72 2.40 -24.54 -1.64
CA ALA A 72 3.17 -25.68 -1.17
C ALA A 72 4.69 -25.42 -1.17
N SER A 73 5.16 -24.49 -2.02
CA SER A 73 6.56 -24.11 -2.13
C SER A 73 6.78 -22.62 -1.91
N LEU A 74 7.97 -22.27 -1.43
CA LEU A 74 8.40 -20.88 -1.30
C LEU A 74 8.47 -20.18 -2.66
N GLU A 75 8.88 -20.90 -3.71
CA GLU A 75 8.94 -20.36 -5.07
C GLU A 75 7.55 -19.94 -5.57
N GLU A 76 6.53 -20.75 -5.31
CA GLU A 76 5.16 -20.42 -5.66
C GLU A 76 4.65 -19.21 -4.86
N LEU A 77 5.02 -19.11 -3.58
CA LEU A 77 4.68 -17.94 -2.76
C LEU A 77 5.38 -16.66 -3.24
N LEU A 78 6.66 -16.74 -3.62
CA LEU A 78 7.42 -15.60 -4.14
C LEU A 78 6.90 -15.15 -5.51
N TRP A 79 6.51 -16.11 -6.35
CA TRP A 79 5.94 -15.86 -7.67
C TRP A 79 4.53 -15.28 -7.60
N ARG A 80 3.66 -15.88 -6.78
CA ARG A 80 2.25 -15.51 -6.65
C ARG A 80 2.08 -14.29 -5.76
N GLY A 81 2.96 -14.06 -4.78
CA GLY A 81 2.83 -12.98 -3.80
C GLY A 81 1.70 -13.20 -2.80
N GLY A 82 1.43 -12.19 -1.97
CA GLY A 82 0.41 -12.25 -0.91
C GLY A 82 -0.85 -11.41 -1.17
N TYR A 83 -1.04 -10.87 -2.38
CA TYR A 83 -2.15 -9.96 -2.64
C TYR A 83 -3.50 -10.71 -2.60
N PRO A 84 -4.50 -10.24 -1.81
CA PRO A 84 -5.78 -10.93 -1.66
C PRO A 84 -6.49 -11.29 -2.98
N PRO A 85 -6.51 -10.42 -4.02
CA PRO A 85 -7.17 -10.75 -5.30
C PRO A 85 -6.62 -11.99 -5.99
N LEU A 86 -5.36 -12.37 -5.75
CA LEU A 86 -4.72 -13.55 -6.34
C LEU A 86 -5.18 -14.86 -5.70
N TYR A 87 -5.80 -14.79 -4.51
CA TYR A 87 -6.35 -15.93 -3.78
C TYR A 87 -7.89 -15.97 -3.82
N ASP A 88 -8.53 -14.83 -4.08
CA ASP A 88 -9.99 -14.69 -4.14
C ASP A 88 -10.56 -14.82 -5.56
N ARG A 89 -9.78 -14.48 -6.60
CA ARG A 89 -10.23 -14.46 -8.00
C ARG A 89 -9.42 -15.40 -8.88
N PRO A 90 -10.00 -15.93 -9.98
CA PRO A 90 -9.27 -16.74 -10.96
C PRO A 90 -8.44 -15.83 -11.89
N VAL A 91 -7.43 -15.16 -11.33
CA VAL A 91 -6.52 -14.28 -12.06
C VAL A 91 -5.10 -14.85 -12.01
N GLU A 92 -4.42 -14.82 -13.15
CA GLU A 92 -3.02 -15.24 -13.23
C GLU A 92 -2.10 -14.12 -12.72
N PRO A 93 -1.09 -14.43 -11.89
CA PRO A 93 -0.13 -13.44 -11.39
C PRO A 93 0.58 -12.67 -12.51
N THR A 94 0.83 -13.33 -13.64
CA THR A 94 1.48 -12.75 -14.83
C THR A 94 0.69 -11.62 -15.47
N ASP A 95 -0.63 -11.63 -15.31
CA ASP A 95 -1.51 -10.62 -15.89
C ASP A 95 -1.88 -9.56 -14.84
N TRP A 96 -2.16 -10.01 -13.62
CA TRP A 96 -2.61 -9.12 -12.55
C TRP A 96 -1.50 -8.25 -11.97
N LEU A 97 -0.31 -8.81 -11.69
CA LEU A 97 0.77 -8.05 -11.07
C LEU A 97 1.27 -6.89 -11.96
N PRO A 98 1.52 -7.08 -13.28
CA PRO A 98 1.90 -5.95 -14.13
C PRO A 98 0.80 -4.90 -14.25
N ALA A 99 -0.47 -5.30 -14.33
CA ALA A 99 -1.60 -4.37 -14.37
C ALA A 99 -1.75 -3.59 -13.05
N TYR A 100 -1.55 -4.25 -11.92
CA TYR A 100 -1.52 -3.61 -10.61
C TYR A 100 -0.36 -2.61 -10.50
N VAL A 101 0.85 -3.00 -10.91
CA VAL A 101 2.02 -2.10 -10.92
C VAL A 101 1.79 -0.91 -11.85
N ALA A 102 1.26 -1.11 -13.06
CA ALA A 102 0.97 -0.04 -13.99
C ALA A 102 -0.03 0.96 -13.39
N THR A 103 -1.16 0.47 -12.89
CA THR A 103 -2.20 1.33 -12.30
C THR A 103 -1.73 2.05 -11.03
N TYR A 104 -0.99 1.37 -10.16
CA TYR A 104 -0.45 1.97 -8.93
C TYR A 104 0.63 3.02 -9.23
N VAL A 105 1.58 2.72 -10.12
CA VAL A 105 2.66 3.64 -10.50
C VAL A 105 2.12 4.84 -11.27
N GLU A 106 1.20 4.63 -12.21
CA GLU A 106 0.65 5.71 -13.02
C GLU A 106 -0.26 6.65 -12.22
N ARG A 107 -0.99 6.12 -11.23
CA ARG A 107 -1.99 6.88 -10.49
C ARG A 107 -1.47 7.41 -9.16
N ASP A 108 -0.92 6.55 -8.32
CA ASP A 108 -0.63 6.89 -6.91
C ASP A 108 0.77 7.47 -6.78
N VAL A 109 1.77 6.87 -7.44
CA VAL A 109 3.16 7.38 -7.42
C VAL A 109 3.28 8.72 -8.15
N ARG A 110 2.59 8.87 -9.28
CA ARG A 110 2.59 10.11 -10.07
C ARG A 110 2.01 11.30 -9.30
N GLN A 111 0.97 11.07 -8.50
CA GLN A 111 0.32 12.12 -7.71
C GLN A 111 1.14 12.56 -6.50
N TRP A 112 1.95 11.66 -5.93
CA TRP A 112 2.60 11.91 -4.64
C TRP A 112 4.06 12.37 -4.76
N LEU A 113 4.86 11.76 -5.63
CA LEU A 113 6.30 12.00 -5.67
C LEU A 113 6.73 13.08 -6.68
N GLU A 114 5.79 13.72 -7.38
CA GLU A 114 6.08 14.54 -8.58
C GLU A 114 7.11 13.86 -9.50
N VAL A 115 7.09 12.51 -9.57
CA VAL A 115 8.12 11.76 -10.29
C VAL A 115 8.10 12.23 -11.74
N ARG A 116 9.13 12.98 -12.10
CA ARG A 116 9.27 13.56 -13.45
C ARG A 116 9.42 12.48 -14.51
N ASP A 117 9.92 11.30 -14.13
CA ASP A 117 10.16 10.17 -15.02
C ASP A 117 9.65 8.83 -14.43
N LEU A 118 8.44 8.44 -14.85
CA LEU A 118 7.83 7.15 -14.50
C LEU A 118 8.63 5.95 -15.02
N THR A 119 9.31 6.11 -16.16
CA THR A 119 10.12 5.04 -16.77
C THR A 119 11.30 4.71 -15.88
N LEU A 120 11.95 5.74 -15.35
CA LEU A 120 13.06 5.59 -14.43
C LEU A 120 12.63 4.91 -13.13
N PHE A 121 11.46 5.26 -12.59
CA PHE A 121 10.89 4.60 -11.41
C PHE A 121 10.57 3.12 -11.66
N GLN A 122 9.94 2.79 -12.79
CA GLN A 122 9.68 1.39 -13.15
C GLN A 122 10.98 0.59 -13.30
N ARG A 123 12.01 1.19 -13.90
CA ARG A 123 13.33 0.56 -14.02
C ARG A 123 13.96 0.34 -12.65
N PHE A 124 13.87 1.32 -11.76
CA PHE A 124 14.35 1.20 -10.36
C PHE A 124 13.67 0.04 -9.63
N VAL A 125 12.35 -0.06 -9.70
CA VAL A 125 11.59 -1.16 -9.07
C VAL A 125 12.00 -2.52 -9.65
N ARG A 126 12.18 -2.64 -10.97
CA ARG A 126 12.67 -3.88 -11.60
C ARG A 126 14.09 -4.25 -11.14
N MET A 127 14.97 -3.26 -11.00
CA MET A 127 16.34 -3.50 -10.52
C MET A 127 16.37 -3.92 -9.05
N CYS A 128 15.46 -3.38 -8.21
CA CYS A 128 15.26 -3.86 -6.85
C CYS A 128 14.77 -5.31 -6.84
N ALA A 129 13.78 -5.65 -7.68
CA ALA A 129 13.24 -7.01 -7.79
C ALA A 129 14.32 -8.02 -8.23
N ALA A 130 15.18 -7.65 -9.18
CA ALA A 130 16.30 -8.49 -9.63
C ALA A 130 17.37 -8.75 -8.56
N ARG A 131 17.45 -7.88 -7.54
CA ARG A 131 18.42 -7.96 -6.43
C ARG A 131 17.83 -8.50 -5.13
N THR A 132 16.64 -9.07 -5.20
CA THR A 132 15.99 -9.69 -4.03
C THR A 132 16.87 -10.82 -3.48
N GLY A 133 17.18 -10.77 -2.18
CA GLY A 133 18.04 -11.76 -1.52
C GLY A 133 19.52 -11.39 -1.39
N GLN A 134 19.92 -10.19 -1.83
CA GLN A 134 21.27 -9.64 -1.67
C GLN A 134 21.28 -8.42 -0.73
N PRO A 135 22.42 -8.08 -0.10
CA PRO A 135 22.53 -6.84 0.67
C PRO A 135 22.26 -5.62 -0.22
N LEU A 136 21.38 -4.74 0.24
CA LEU A 136 20.93 -3.57 -0.51
C LEU A 136 22.09 -2.58 -0.69
N ASN A 137 22.58 -2.45 -1.92
CA ASN A 137 23.58 -1.45 -2.30
C ASN A 137 22.93 -0.33 -3.13
N LEU A 138 22.55 0.75 -2.44
CA LEU A 138 21.91 1.92 -3.07
C LEU A 138 22.84 2.63 -4.07
N THR A 139 24.16 2.59 -3.86
CA THR A 139 25.12 3.24 -4.76
C THR A 139 25.19 2.52 -6.10
N ALA A 140 25.24 1.19 -6.09
CA ALA A 140 25.21 0.38 -7.31
C ALA A 140 23.85 0.53 -8.03
N LEU A 141 22.76 0.56 -7.28
CA LEU A 141 21.41 0.69 -7.83
C LEU A 141 21.17 2.08 -8.44
N ALA A 142 21.71 3.14 -7.83
CA ALA A 142 21.70 4.49 -8.36
C ALA A 142 22.50 4.59 -9.67
N ALA A 143 23.71 4.01 -9.71
CA ALA A 143 24.55 3.99 -10.90
C ALA A 143 23.86 3.30 -12.09
N ASP A 144 23.25 2.13 -11.87
CA ASP A 144 22.56 1.40 -12.94
C ASP A 144 21.26 2.08 -13.39
N CYS A 145 20.58 2.76 -12.46
CA CYS A 145 19.37 3.52 -12.78
C CYS A 145 19.68 4.91 -13.37
N GLY A 146 20.94 5.33 -13.42
CA GLY A 146 21.35 6.65 -13.91
C GLY A 146 20.91 7.81 -13.01
N VAL A 147 20.72 7.56 -11.72
CA VAL A 147 20.31 8.58 -10.73
C VAL A 147 21.38 8.79 -9.67
N SER A 148 21.27 9.89 -8.92
CA SER A 148 22.15 10.15 -7.79
C SER A 148 21.85 9.17 -6.64
N ALA A 149 22.87 8.82 -5.84
CA ALA A 149 22.69 7.98 -4.65
C ALA A 149 21.75 8.63 -3.60
N THR A 150 21.65 9.96 -3.60
CA THR A 150 20.68 10.72 -2.82
C THR A 150 19.25 10.51 -3.30
N THR A 151 19.01 10.47 -4.62
CA THR A 151 17.69 10.19 -5.21
C THR A 151 17.27 8.74 -4.98
N ALA A 152 18.21 7.79 -4.96
CA ALA A 152 17.91 6.39 -4.67
C ALA A 152 17.59 6.11 -3.18
N ARG A 153 17.92 7.06 -2.28
CA ARG A 153 17.67 6.96 -0.83
C ARG A 153 16.37 7.68 -0.42
N GLN A 154 15.91 8.63 -1.22
CA GLN A 154 14.65 9.36 -1.03
C GLN A 154 13.46 8.52 -1.47
#